data_AF-A0A6G2XC17-F1
#
_entry.id   AF-A0A6G2XC17-F1
#
_cell.length_a   1.000
_cell.length_b   1.000
_cell.length_c   1.000
_cell.angle_alpha   90.00
_cell.angle_beta   90.00
_cell.angle_gamma   90.00
#
_symmetry.space_group_name_H-M   'P 1'
#
loop_
_entity.id
_entity.type
_entity.pdbx_description
1 polymer ?
#
loop_
_entity_poly.entity_id
_entity_poly.type
_entity_poly.pdbx_seq_one_letter_code
_entity_poly.pdbx_strand_id
1 'polypeptide(L)'
;MTARPAPPAPFPATRVFHYQHAPVRVRLMDGRAVWFLRDLAAATGVRPAPGQPTVLPGIATTDEACRILAAAGLGDVAELRAWLDHAAGQLTESGVRRLQPVPRLCPRPADVRRYVA
;
A
#
# COMPACT_ATOMS: atom_id res chain seq x y z
N MET A 1 28.86 8.95 -24.88
CA MET A 1 28.50 8.33 -23.59
C MET A 1 27.03 8.61 -23.33
N THR A 2 26.12 7.71 -23.70
CA THR A 2 24.68 7.87 -23.51
C THR A 2 24.31 7.36 -22.13
N ALA A 3 23.89 8.26 -21.23
CA ALA A 3 23.40 7.90 -19.91
C ALA A 3 22.17 6.98 -20.06
N ARG A 4 22.24 5.78 -19.49
CA ARG A 4 21.10 4.86 -19.42
C ARG A 4 20.01 5.54 -18.59
N PRO A 5 18.78 5.71 -19.10
CA PRO A 5 17.70 6.30 -18.31
C PRO A 5 17.51 5.45 -17.04
N ALA A 6 17.41 6.12 -15.90
CA ALA A 6 17.07 5.48 -14.65
C ALA A 6 15.75 4.70 -14.85
N PRO A 7 15.65 3.45 -14.35
CA PRO A 7 14.40 2.73 -14.41
C PRO A 7 13.30 3.60 -13.77
N PRO A 8 12.08 3.62 -14.33
CA PRO A 8 10.97 4.33 -13.71
C PRO A 8 10.88 3.89 -12.25
N ALA A 9 10.75 4.87 -11.35
CA ALA A 9 10.58 4.60 -9.92
C ALA A 9 9.53 3.49 -9.76
N PRO A 10 9.78 2.47 -8.90
CA PRO A 10 8.85 1.37 -8.74
C PRO A 10 7.48 1.96 -8.43
N PHE A 11 6.50 1.70 -9.31
CA PHE A 11 5.12 2.11 -9.11
C PHE A 11 4.72 1.82 -7.67
N PRO A 12 4.02 2.74 -6.98
CA PRO A 12 3.70 2.55 -5.57
C PRO A 12 2.92 1.25 -5.42
N ALA A 13 3.57 0.28 -4.75
CA ALA A 13 3.09 -1.09 -4.67
C ALA A 13 1.72 -1.09 -3.97
N THR A 14 0.69 -1.53 -4.69
CA THR A 14 -0.61 -1.77 -4.08
C THR A 14 -0.52 -3.04 -3.26
N ARG A 15 -0.97 -2.97 -2.00
CA ARG A 15 -1.12 -4.14 -1.13
C ARG A 15 -2.58 -4.38 -0.82
N VAL A 16 -2.89 -5.62 -0.45
CA VAL A 16 -4.23 -6.03 -0.03
C VAL A 16 -4.14 -6.42 1.44
N PHE A 17 -5.00 -5.81 2.25
CA PHE A 17 -5.26 -6.23 3.63
C PHE A 17 -6.71 -6.72 3.71
N HIS A 18 -7.00 -7.60 4.66
CA HIS A 18 -8.36 -8.07 4.87
C HIS A 18 -8.96 -7.34 6.08
N TYR A 19 -10.08 -6.67 5.86
CA TYR A 19 -10.93 -6.17 6.93
C TYR A 19 -12.09 -7.15 7.08
N GLN A 20 -12.19 -7.79 8.25
CA GLN A 20 -13.05 -8.96 8.44
C GLN A 20 -12.77 -10.03 7.37
N HIS A 21 -13.71 -10.28 6.46
CA HIS A 21 -13.57 -11.26 5.38
C HIS A 21 -13.36 -10.63 3.99
N ALA A 22 -13.34 -9.30 3.90
CA ALA A 22 -13.29 -8.60 2.62
C ALA A 22 -11.89 -8.05 2.31
N PRO A 23 -11.38 -8.24 1.08
CA PRO A 23 -10.10 -7.69 0.67
C PRO A 23 -10.21 -6.19 0.42
N VAL A 24 -9.27 -5.43 0.99
CA VAL A 24 -9.15 -3.97 0.87
C VAL A 24 -7.79 -3.63 0.32
N ARG A 25 -7.76 -2.95 -0.83
CA ARG A 25 -6.52 -2.44 -1.42
C ARG A 25 -6.08 -1.16 -0.73
N VAL A 26 -4.76 -1.04 -0.56
CA VAL A 26 -4.07 0.15 -0.05
C VAL A 26 -2.83 0.43 -0.87
N ARG A 27 -2.51 1.71 -1.05
CA ARG A 27 -1.27 2.17 -1.68
C ARG A 27 -0.59 3.18 -0.78
N LEU A 28 0.73 3.27 -0.90
CA LEU A 28 1.49 4.38 -0.34
C LEU A 28 1.65 5.44 -1.44
N MET A 29 1.08 6.63 -1.24
CA MET A 29 1.26 7.79 -2.12
C MET A 29 1.84 8.93 -1.29
N ASP A 30 3.00 9.44 -1.69
CA ASP A 30 3.69 10.55 -1.00
C ASP A 30 3.85 10.32 0.52
N GLY A 31 4.18 9.09 0.91
CA GLY A 31 4.35 8.68 2.31
C GLY A 31 3.04 8.51 3.10
N ARG A 32 1.88 8.62 2.45
CA ARG A 32 0.55 8.44 3.07
C ARG A 32 -0.13 7.17 2.55
N ALA A 33 -0.81 6.46 3.44
CA ALA A 33 -1.68 5.36 3.04
C ALA A 33 -2.96 5.90 2.41
N VAL A 34 -3.26 5.43 1.20
CA VAL A 34 -4.51 5.72 0.48
C VAL A 34 -5.25 4.41 0.20
N TRP A 35 -6.55 4.42 0.48
CA TRP A 35 -7.42 3.25 0.57
C TRP A 35 -8.46 3.27 -0.52
N PHE A 36 -8.73 2.12 -1.14
CA PHE A 36 -9.76 2.04 -2.15
C PHE A 36 -11.15 2.07 -1.51
N LEU A 37 -11.88 3.18 -1.69
CA LEU A 37 -13.18 3.40 -1.05
C LEU A 37 -14.23 2.36 -1.44
N ARG A 38 -14.17 1.86 -2.69
CA ARG A 38 -15.05 0.77 -3.14
C ARG A 38 -14.85 -0.50 -2.33
N ASP A 39 -13.60 -0.84 -2.03
CA ASP A 39 -13.28 -2.05 -1.27
C ASP A 39 -13.69 -1.87 0.19
N LEU A 40 -13.48 -0.69 0.76
CA LEU A 40 -13.93 -0.38 2.13
C LEU A 40 -15.46 -0.38 2.26
N ALA A 41 -16.19 0.20 1.31
CA ALA A 41 -17.64 0.16 1.29
C ALA A 41 -18.17 -1.29 1.21
N ALA A 42 -17.54 -2.12 0.36
CA ALA A 42 -17.86 -3.55 0.30
C ALA A 42 -17.53 -4.28 1.62
N ALA A 43 -16.40 -3.95 2.25
CA ALA A 43 -15.96 -4.57 3.49
C ALA A 43 -16.82 -4.21 4.71
N THR A 44 -17.35 -2.98 4.73
CA THR A 44 -18.18 -2.46 5.83
C THR A 44 -19.68 -2.68 5.60
N GLY A 45 -20.07 -3.21 4.44
CA GLY A 45 -21.48 -3.40 4.07
C GLY A 45 -22.23 -2.09 3.80
N VAL A 46 -21.53 -0.95 3.79
CA VAL A 46 -22.11 0.36 3.54
C VAL A 46 -22.40 0.49 2.05
N ARG A 47 -23.68 0.62 1.69
CA ARG A 47 -24.05 0.98 0.33
C ARG A 47 -23.97 2.50 0.17
N PRO A 48 -23.13 3.04 -0.73
CA PRO A 48 -23.24 4.43 -1.10
C PRO A 48 -24.65 4.68 -1.66
N ALA A 49 -25.30 5.76 -1.21
CA ALA A 49 -26.67 6.05 -1.58
C ALA A 49 -26.80 6.20 -3.11
N PRO A 50 -27.85 5.63 -3.74
CA PRO A 50 -28.08 5.80 -5.16
C PRO A 50 -28.26 7.30 -5.48
N GLY A 51 -27.49 7.82 -6.42
CA GLY A 51 -27.51 9.24 -6.79
C GLY A 51 -26.42 10.10 -6.14
N GLN A 52 -25.63 9.57 -5.20
CA GLN A 52 -24.34 10.19 -4.93
C GLN A 52 -23.44 9.96 -6.15
N PRO A 53 -22.78 11.01 -6.67
CA PRO A 53 -21.81 10.81 -7.74
C PRO A 53 -20.83 9.74 -7.25
N THR A 54 -20.77 8.62 -7.96
CA THR A 54 -19.71 7.60 -7.80
C THR A 54 -18.39 8.16 -8.35
N VAL A 55 -18.12 9.41 -8.00
CA VAL A 55 -16.97 10.26 -8.32
C VAL A 55 -16.24 10.54 -7.00
N LEU A 56 -16.35 9.61 -6.04
CA LEU A 56 -15.29 9.48 -5.06
C LEU A 56 -14.03 9.19 -5.88
N PRO A 57 -12.95 9.99 -5.76
CA PRO A 57 -11.66 9.52 -6.25
C PRO A 57 -11.52 8.14 -5.64
N GLY A 58 -11.30 7.10 -6.45
CA GLY A 58 -11.44 5.71 -6.00
C GLY A 58 -10.50 5.32 -4.84
N ILE A 59 -9.73 6.27 -4.32
CA ILE A 59 -8.78 6.23 -3.23
C ILE A 59 -9.03 7.41 -2.25
N ALA A 60 -8.86 7.20 -0.96
CA ALA A 60 -8.92 8.24 0.08
C ALA A 60 -7.93 7.96 1.20
N THR A 61 -7.49 8.99 1.92
CA THR A 61 -6.70 8.82 3.14
C THR A 61 -7.52 8.19 4.27
N THR A 62 -6.88 7.71 5.34
CA THR A 62 -7.57 7.13 6.51
C THR A 62 -8.64 8.07 7.07
N ASP A 63 -8.34 9.35 7.20
CA ASP A 63 -9.25 10.35 7.79
C ASP A 63 -10.45 10.62 6.86
N GLU A 64 -10.20 10.74 5.55
CA GLU A 64 -11.24 10.91 4.53
C GLU A 64 -12.14 9.67 4.43
N ALA A 65 -11.56 8.46 4.43
CA ALA A 65 -12.31 7.22 4.34
C ALA A 65 -13.25 7.04 5.53
N CYS A 66 -12.76 7.29 6.75
CA CYS A 66 -13.59 7.28 7.96
C CYS A 66 -14.75 8.27 7.85
N ARG A 67 -14.49 9.52 7.42
CA ARG A 67 -15.52 10.56 7.28
C ARG A 67 -16.58 10.19 6.25
N ILE A 68 -16.16 9.67 5.10
CA ILE A 68 -17.05 9.26 4.01
C ILE A 68 -17.95 8.10 4.45
N LEU A 69 -17.38 7.10 5.13
CA LEU A 69 -18.14 5.93 5.59
C LEU A 69 -19.07 6.28 6.75
N ALA A 70 -18.65 7.16 7.67
CA ALA A 70 -19.51 7.73 8.71
C ALA A 70 -20.73 8.41 8.09
N ALA A 71 -20.50 9.29 7.10
CA ALA A 71 -21.57 10.00 6.39
C ALA A 71 -22.49 9.06 5.59
N ALA A 72 -22.00 7.89 5.18
CA ALA A 72 -22.77 6.86 4.49
C ALA A 72 -23.50 5.89 5.45
N GLY A 73 -23.40 6.10 6.77
CA GLY A 73 -24.17 5.35 7.77
C GLY A 73 -23.38 4.25 8.50
N LEU A 74 -22.05 4.23 8.40
CA LEU A 74 -21.23 3.36 9.25
C LEU A 74 -21.33 3.84 10.71
N GLY A 75 -22.00 3.05 11.55
CA GLY A 75 -22.28 3.41 12.95
C GLY A 75 -21.04 3.44 13.84
N ASP A 76 -20.14 2.45 13.70
CA ASP A 76 -18.87 2.41 14.43
C ASP A 76 -17.69 2.54 13.46
N VAL A 77 -17.06 3.70 13.50
CA VAL A 77 -15.88 4.02 12.67
C VAL A 77 -14.59 3.86 13.46
N ALA A 78 -14.66 3.68 14.78
CA ALA A 78 -13.48 3.56 15.63
C ALA A 78 -12.74 2.24 15.38
N GLU A 79 -13.49 1.14 15.26
CA GLU A 79 -12.92 -0.17 14.90
C GLU A 79 -12.24 -0.12 13.52
N LEU A 80 -12.94 0.46 12.53
CA LEU A 80 -12.39 0.62 11.19
C LEU A 80 -11.13 1.49 11.20
N ARG A 81 -11.15 2.61 11.93
CA ARG A 81 -10.01 3.53 12.03
C ARG A 81 -8.80 2.83 12.63
N ALA A 82 -8.98 2.11 13.74
CA ALA A 82 -7.90 1.36 14.38
C ALA A 82 -7.29 0.31 13.43
N TRP A 83 -8.14 -0.38 12.65
CA TRP A 83 -7.67 -1.31 11.63
C TRP A 83 -6.91 -0.62 10.49
N LEU A 84 -7.41 0.50 9.97
CA LEU A 84 -6.74 1.29 8.93
C LEU A 84 -5.36 1.78 9.40
N ASP A 85 -5.27 2.30 10.63
CA ASP A 85 -4.01 2.77 11.21
C ASP A 85 -3.00 1.61 11.38
N HIS A 86 -3.46 0.45 11.85
CA HIS A 86 -2.63 -0.75 11.96
C HIS A 86 -2.09 -1.21 10.59
N ALA A 87 -2.95 -1.28 9.57
CA ALA A 87 -2.56 -1.70 8.23
C ALA A 87 -1.68 -0.65 7.53
N ALA A 88 -1.87 0.64 7.79
CA ALA A 88 -0.97 1.71 7.34
C ALA A 88 0.43 1.60 7.98
N GLY A 89 0.50 1.25 9.27
CA GLY A 89 1.76 0.95 9.97
C GLY A 89 2.52 -0.19 9.29
N GLN A 90 1.85 -1.31 9.06
CA GLN A 90 2.43 -2.47 8.37
C GLN A 90 2.89 -2.15 6.94
N LEU A 91 2.15 -1.30 6.22
CA LEU A 91 2.51 -0.87 4.87
C LEU A 91 3.80 -0.04 4.88
N THR A 92 3.95 0.83 5.87
CA THR A 92 5.13 1.69 6.04
C THR A 92 6.36 0.86 6.40
N GLU A 93 6.24 -0.05 7.38
CA GLU A 93 7.33 -0.97 7.76
C GLU A 93 7.74 -1.89 6.61
N SER A 94 6.77 -2.41 5.87
CA SER A 94 7.00 -3.23 4.69
C SER A 94 7.61 -2.47 3.51
N GLY A 95 7.27 -1.19 3.36
CA GLY A 95 7.85 -0.30 2.36
C GLY A 95 9.31 0.02 2.68
N VAL A 96 9.62 0.31 3.94
CA VAL A 96 10.98 0.49 4.45
C VAL A 96 11.83 -0.77 4.24
N ARG A 97 11.28 -1.96 4.49
CA ARG A 97 11.98 -3.23 4.25
C ARG A 97 12.30 -3.50 2.77
N ARG A 98 11.43 -3.08 1.82
CA ARG A 98 11.74 -3.22 0.37
C ARG A 98 12.74 -2.20 -0.15
N LEU A 99 12.94 -1.09 0.58
CA LEU A 99 13.96 -0.10 0.27
C LEU A 99 15.33 -0.47 0.85
N GLN A 100 15.43 -1.51 1.69
CA GLN A 100 16.74 -2.04 2.02
C GLN A 100 17.31 -2.72 0.76
N PRO A 101 18.44 -2.24 0.22
CA PRO A 101 19.16 -3.00 -0.79
C PRO A 101 19.51 -4.33 -0.13
N VAL A 102 18.99 -5.42 -0.69
CA VAL A 102 19.46 -6.77 -0.38
C VAL A 102 20.99 -6.67 -0.38
N PRO A 103 21.70 -6.95 0.73
CA PRO A 103 23.14 -6.94 0.72
C PRO A 103 23.55 -7.96 -0.34
N ARG A 104 23.99 -7.47 -1.50
CA ARG A 104 24.59 -8.30 -2.54
C ARG A 104 25.86 -8.82 -1.88
N LEU A 105 25.76 -10.01 -1.30
CA LEU A 105 26.90 -10.87 -1.07
C LEU A 105 27.49 -11.13 -2.47
N CYS A 106 28.36 -10.23 -2.92
CA CYS A 106 29.22 -10.51 -4.06
C CYS A 106 30.10 -11.69 -3.65
N PRO A 107 29.98 -12.89 -4.27
CA PRO A 107 31.11 -13.80 -4.26
C PRO A 107 32.22 -13.08 -5.04
N ARG A 108 33.22 -12.60 -4.30
CA ARG A 108 34.47 -12.08 -4.83
C ARG A 108 35.08 -13.19 -5.70
N PRO A 109 35.47 -12.94 -6.96
CA PRO A 109 36.18 -13.94 -7.73
C PRO A 109 37.55 -14.15 -7.07
N ALA A 110 37.75 -15.31 -6.45
CA ALA A 110 39.08 -15.74 -6.06
C ALA A 110 39.84 -16.08 -7.35
N ASP A 111 40.85 -15.26 -7.59
CA ASP A 111 41.90 -15.37 -8.58
C ASP A 111 42.46 -16.81 -8.63
N VAL A 112 42.12 -17.58 -9.66
CA VAL A 112 42.81 -18.85 -9.96
C VAL A 112 43.75 -18.60 -11.13
N ARG A 113 44.91 -18.02 -10.80
CA ARG A 113 46.12 -18.12 -11.61
C ARG A 113 47.26 -18.74 -10.79
N ARG A 114 47.70 -19.90 -11.28
CA ARG A 114 49.02 -20.55 -11.16
C ARG A 114 49.42 -21.25 -9.85
N TYR A 115 49.51 -22.58 -9.96
CA TYR A 115 50.69 -23.43 -9.66
C TYR A 115 50.74 -24.44 -10.82
N VAL A 116 51.67 -24.39 -11.80
CA VAL A 116 53.08 -24.86 -11.81
C VAL A 116 53.27 -26.21 -11.12
N ALA A 117 53.26 -27.28 -11.91
CA ALA A 117 54.17 -28.42 -11.87
C ALA A 117 54.14 -29.11 -13.24
#